data_AF-A0A520PTP1-F1
#
_entry.id   AF-A0A520PTP1-F1
#
_cell.length_a   1.000
_cell.length_b   1.000
_cell.length_c   1.000
_cell.angle_alpha   90.00
_cell.angle_beta   90.00
_cell.angle_gamma   90.00
#
_symmetry.space_group_name_H-M   'P 1'
#
loop_
_entity.id
_entity.type
_entity.pdbx_description
1 polymer ?
#
loop_
_entity_poly.entity_id
_entity_poly.type
_entity_poly.pdbx_seq_one_letter_code
_entity_poly.pdbx_strand_id
1 'polypeptide(L)' 'MIKKGIQVQVICGKDKGKKGEVIEILRSQDKAKVKGINIIKKHEKTTKEKKGGIISKENFIHMSNLKILEKTGSK' A
#
# COMPACT_ATOMS: atom_id res chain seq x y z
N MET A 1 -8.98 -4.30 13.60
CA MET A 1 -8.44 -2.97 13.22
C MET A 1 -7.20 -3.17 12.38
N ILE A 2 -7.07 -2.49 11.24
CA ILE A 2 -5.84 -2.54 10.42
C ILE A 2 -4.73 -1.78 11.17
N LYS A 3 -3.59 -2.43 11.39
CA LYS A 3 -2.39 -1.86 12.01
C LYS A 3 -1.20 -2.02 11.08
N LYS A 4 -0.18 -1.19 11.25
CA LYS A 4 1.09 -1.32 10.55
C LYS A 4 1.71 -2.69 10.86
N GLY A 5 2.28 -3.35 9.86
CA GLY A 5 2.89 -4.68 9.98
C GLY A 5 1.93 -5.87 9.82
N ILE A 6 0.63 -5.63 9.60
CA ILE A 6 -0.33 -6.71 9.34
C ILE A 6 -0.33 -7.07 7.85
N GLN A 7 -0.48 -8.36 7.55
CA GLN A 7 -0.74 -8.82 6.19
C GLN A 7 -2.20 -8.63 5.82
N VAL A 8 -2.42 -8.02 4.66
CA VAL A 8 -3.73 -7.75 4.09
C VAL A 8 -3.80 -8.25 2.66
N GLN A 9 -5.01 -8.56 2.21
CA GLN A 9 -5.33 -8.88 0.83
C GLN A 9 -6.25 -7.81 0.25
N VAL A 10 -6.04 -7.46 -1.01
CA VAL A 10 -6.94 -6.56 -1.73
C VAL A 10 -8.16 -7.33 -2.20
N ILE A 11 -9.36 -6.86 -1.82
CA ILE A 11 -10.63 -7.49 -2.20
C ILE A 11 -11.20 -6.96 -3.51
N CYS A 12 -10.87 -5.72 -3.87
CA CYS A 12 -11.44 -5.01 -5.01
C CYS A 12 -10.44 -3.99 -5.60
N GLY A 13 -10.60 -3.69 -6.89
CA GLY A 13 -9.77 -2.74 -7.64
C GLY A 13 -8.69 -3.38 -8.49
N LYS A 14 -7.75 -2.55 -8.98
CA LYS A 14 -6.69 -2.93 -9.93
C LYS A 14 -5.84 -4.11 -9.46
N ASP A 15 -5.58 -4.19 -8.16
CA ASP A 15 -4.69 -5.17 -7.55
C ASP A 15 -5.45 -6.27 -6.80
N LYS A 16 -6.73 -6.52 -7.16
CA LYS A 16 -7.57 -7.54 -6.53
C LYS A 16 -6.86 -8.91 -6.43
N GLY A 17 -6.94 -9.52 -5.26
CA GLY A 17 -6.33 -10.81 -4.96
C GLY A 17 -4.88 -10.74 -4.47
N LYS A 18 -4.15 -9.64 -4.73
CA LYS A 18 -2.78 -9.47 -4.24
C LYS A 18 -2.75 -9.30 -2.74
N LYS A 19 -1.67 -9.80 -2.14
CA LYS A 19 -1.39 -9.75 -0.70
C LYS A 19 -0.18 -8.88 -0.46
N GLY A 20 -0.17 -8.16 0.66
CA GLY A 20 0.95 -7.34 1.06
C GLY A 20 0.89 -6.94 2.52
N GLU A 21 1.99 -6.39 3.01
CA GLU A 21 2.10 -5.87 4.37
C GLU A 21 1.77 -4.37 4.41
N VAL A 22 1.05 -3.94 5.44
CA VAL A 22 0.74 -2.53 5.66
C VAL A 22 1.99 -1.79 6.17
N ILE A 23 2.52 -0.90 5.34
CA ILE A 23 3.72 -0.08 5.65
C ILE A 23 3.32 1.17 6.43
N GLU A 24 2.25 1.82 6.00
CA GLU A 24 1.82 3.12 6.51
C GLU A 24 0.30 3.21 6.55
N ILE A 25 -0.24 3.96 7.51
CA ILE A 25 -1.68 4.14 7.67
C ILE A 25 -1.96 5.63 7.82
N LEU A 26 -2.84 6.13 6.95
CA LEU A 26 -3.40 7.47 7.03
C LEU A 26 -4.81 7.37 7.59
N ARG A 27 -4.92 7.41 8.93
CA ARG A 27 -6.20 7.24 9.65
C ARG A 27 -7.21 8.35 9.36
N SER A 28 -6.74 9.57 9.10
CA SER A 28 -7.60 10.72 8.78
C SER A 28 -8.36 10.59 7.47
N GLN A 29 -7.93 9.70 6.58
CA GLN A 29 -8.55 9.49 5.26
C GLN A 29 -8.93 8.02 5.01
N ASP A 30 -8.96 7.18 6.06
CA ASP A 30 -9.24 5.74 5.96
C ASP A 30 -8.44 5.04 4.85
N LYS A 31 -7.15 5.38 4.77
CA LYS A 31 -6.23 4.88 3.74
C LYS A 31 -5.06 4.14 4.37
N ALA A 32 -4.59 3.11 3.69
CA ALA A 32 -3.39 2.37 4.05
C ALA A 32 -2.47 2.21 2.85
N LYS A 33 -1.17 2.27 3.08
CA LYS A 33 -0.14 2.00 2.07
C LYS A 33 0.33 0.57 2.27
N VAL A 34 0.22 -0.24 1.23
CA VAL A 34 0.53 -1.67 1.27
C VAL A 34 1.68 -1.97 0.32
N LYS A 35 2.66 -2.75 0.79
CA LYS A 35 3.86 -3.10 0.01
C LYS A 35 3.49 -3.80 -1.29
N GLY A 36 4.01 -3.30 -2.42
CA GLY A 36 3.79 -3.89 -3.74
C GLY A 36 2.37 -3.73 -4.31
N ILE A 37 1.51 -2.91 -3.69
CA ILE A 37 0.11 -2.71 -4.09
C ILE A 37 -0.11 -1.24 -4.45
N ASN A 38 -0.98 -0.98 -5.43
CA ASN A 38 -1.30 0.34 -5.93
C ASN A 38 -0.05 1.14 -6.36
N ILE A 39 0.83 0.50 -7.13
CA ILE A 39 2.05 1.12 -7.64
C ILE A 39 1.67 2.13 -8.73
N ILE A 40 2.12 3.38 -8.54
CA ILE A 40 1.95 4.47 -9.49
C ILE A 40 3.30 4.87 -10.07
N LYS A 41 3.29 5.26 -11.35
CA LYS A 41 4.42 5.91 -12.00
C LYS A 41 4.26 7.41 -11.81
N LYS A 42 5.19 8.02 -11.07
CA LYS A 42 5.23 9.48 -10.88
C LYS A 42 6.40 10.04 -11.69
N HIS A 43 6.09 11.01 -12.54
CA HIS A 43 7.12 11.83 -13.19
C HIS A 43 7.66 12.81 -12.17
N GLU A 44 8.94 12.70 -11.86
CA GLU A 44 9.63 13.62 -10.95
C GLU A 44 10.61 14.47 -11.74
N LYS A 45 10.47 15.80 -11.60
CA LYS A 45 11.41 16.74 -12.23
C LYS A 45 12.79 16.55 -11.60
N THR A 46 13.83 16.70 -12.41
CA THR A 46 15.20 16.62 -11.91
C THR A 46 15.43 17.74 -10.88
N THR A 47 16.10 17.39 -9.80
CA THR A 47 16.58 18.34 -8.78
C THR A 47 18.10 18.21 -8.69
N LYS A 48 18.78 19.16 -8.04
CA LYS A 48 20.25 19.12 -7.91
C LYS A 48 20.75 17.83 -7.24
N GLU A 49 19.93 17.21 -6.40
CA GLU A 49 20.29 16.03 -5.61
C GLU A 49 19.80 14.70 -6.22
N LYS A 50 18.80 14.73 -7.10
CA LYS A 50 18.18 13.52 -7.66
C LYS A 50 18.00 13.63 -9.16
N LYS A 51 18.50 12.61 -9.87
CA LYS A 51 18.21 12.41 -11.30
C LYS A 51 16.69 12.30 -11.47
N GLY A 52 16.14 13.15 -12.33
CA GLY A 52 14.73 13.12 -12.71
C GLY A 52 14.38 11.84 -13.46
N GLY A 53 13.10 11.57 -13.60
CA GLY A 53 12.63 10.40 -14.35
C GLY A 53 11.28 9.88 -13.88
N ILE A 54 10.95 8.69 -14.37
CA ILE A 54 9.72 7.98 -13.99
C ILE A 54 10.02 7.10 -12.79
N ILE A 55 9.57 7.52 -11.62
CA ILE A 55 9.73 6.76 -10.37
C ILE A 55 8.48 5.92 -10.14
N SER A 56 8.65 4.63 -9.92
CA SER A 56 7.56 3.75 -9.48
C SER A 56 7.53 3.72 -7.96
N LYS A 57 6.38 4.06 -7.36
CA LYS A 57 6.19 4.03 -5.91
C LYS A 57 4.83 3.47 -5.55
N GLU A 58 4.73 2.79 -4.41
CA GLU A 58 3.44 2.41 -3.85
C GLU A 58 2.64 3.65 -3.44
N ASN A 59 1.33 3.54 -3.56
CA ASN A 59 0.41 4.58 -3.16
C ASN A 59 -0.64 4.04 -2.18
N PHE A 60 -1.34 4.96 -1.53
CA PHE A 60 -2.40 4.62 -0.57
C PHE A 60 -3.60 3.99 -1.27
N ILE A 61 -4.18 2.97 -0.65
CA ILE A 61 -5.45 2.35 -1.01
C ILE A 61 -6.45 2.53 0.13
N HIS A 62 -7.74 2.63 -0.19
CA HIS A 62 -8.79 2.76 0.80
C HIS A 62 -8.91 1.48 1.64
N MET A 63 -9.10 1.63 2.96
CA MET A 63 -9.18 0.50 3.89
C MET A 63 -10.33 -0.45 3.56
N SER A 64 -11.46 0.04 3.05
CA SER A 64 -12.58 -0.81 2.64
C SER A 64 -12.23 -1.78 1.50
N ASN A 65 -11.16 -1.52 0.74
CA ASN A 65 -10.68 -2.41 -0.31
C ASN A 65 -9.64 -3.43 0.18
N LEU A 66 -9.38 -3.45 1.50
CA LEU A 66 -8.44 -4.35 2.14
C LEU A 66 -9.16 -5.31 3.10
N LYS A 67 -8.73 -6.56 3.09
CA LYS A 67 -9.15 -7.59 4.03
C LYS A 67 -7.93 -8.01 4.84
N ILE A 68 -8.08 -8.05 6.15
CA ILE A 68 -7.05 -8.57 7.05
C ILE A 68 -6.92 -10.07 6.79
N LEU A 69 -5.70 -10.51 6.50
CA LEU A 69 -5.36 -11.92 6.54
C LEU A 69 -4.92 -12.19 7.97
N GLU A 70 -5.80 -12.78 8.77
CA GLU A 70 -5.34 -13.32 10.05
C GLU A 70 -4.27 -14.38 9.75
N LYS A 71 -3.07 -14.19 10.33
CA LYS A 71 -2.23 -15.33 10.61
C LYS A 71 -2.95 -16.11 11.69
N THR A 72 -3.53 -17.24 11.30
CA THR A 72 -3.99 -18.26 12.22
C THR A 72 -2.90 -18.53 13.26
N GLY A 73 -3.23 -18.28 14.53
CA GLY A 73 -2.64 -18.88 15.73
C GLY A 73 -1.13 -18.99 15.84
N SER A 74 -0.54 -18.15 16.70
CA SER A 74 0.53 -18.62 17.59
C SER A 74 0.04 -18.41 19.02
N LYS A 75 -0.89 -19.27 19.44
CA LYS A 75 -0.99 -19.72 20.82
C LYS A 75 -0.11 -20.95 20.94
#